data_AF-A0A2V9QMF9-F1
#
_entry.id   AF-A0A2V9QMF9-F1
#
_cell.length_a   1.000
_cell.length_b   1.000
_cell.length_c   1.000
_cell.angle_alpha   90.00
_cell.angle_beta   90.00
_cell.angle_gamma   90.00
#
_symmetry.space_group_name_H-M   'P 1'
#
loop_
_entity.id
_entity.type
_entity.pdbx_description
1 polymer ?
#
loop_
_entity_poly.entity_id
_entity_poly.type
_entity_poly.pdbx_seq_one_letter_code
_entity_poly.pdbx_strand_id
1 'polypeptide(L)'
;MYGFLDRLKDNKLSTGTLDPLYARVLVLEAGEKRLALVTLDLGRTFRESELAQLRQRLKATAGISFLIVTASHTHSGPNILDQEAGGKLQAWETSAIEKISAAVVEASRHLIDAQIGTGRGEVYIGYNRRQVQPDGTIKMLWTNPGKQPTAPLDPTVFVMRVDDASGKPLAIL
;
A
#
# COMPACT_ATOMS: atom_id res chain seq x y z
N MET A 1 4.03 0.11 -17.01
CA MET A 1 3.94 -0.41 -15.61
C MET A 1 4.77 0.49 -14.70
N TYR A 2 4.42 0.59 -13.42
CA TYR A 2 5.17 1.39 -12.43
C TYR A 2 6.58 0.82 -12.15
N GLY A 3 7.51 1.68 -11.70
CA GLY A 3 8.76 1.27 -11.03
C GLY A 3 9.99 1.06 -11.93
N PHE A 4 9.81 0.75 -13.21
CA PHE A 4 10.90 0.52 -14.17
C PHE A 4 10.82 1.51 -15.34
N LEU A 5 11.65 2.56 -15.30
CA LEU A 5 11.61 3.69 -16.24
C LEU A 5 11.96 3.29 -17.68
N ASP A 6 12.79 2.28 -17.87
CA ASP A 6 13.08 1.66 -19.17
C ASP A 6 11.80 1.15 -19.85
N ARG A 7 10.85 0.61 -19.09
CA ARG A 7 9.56 0.16 -19.63
C ARG A 7 8.68 1.31 -20.13
N LEU A 8 8.87 2.53 -19.60
CA LEU A 8 8.19 3.72 -20.11
C LEU A 8 8.84 4.21 -21.40
N LYS A 9 10.18 4.25 -21.45
CA LYS A 9 10.94 4.69 -22.64
C LYS A 9 10.70 3.77 -23.85
N ASP A 10 10.60 2.47 -23.61
CA ASP A 10 10.37 1.47 -24.66
C ASP A 10 8.89 1.27 -25.03
N ASN A 11 7.98 2.07 -24.46
CA ASN A 11 6.53 1.92 -24.61
C ASN A 11 6.02 0.49 -24.31
N LYS A 12 6.62 -0.19 -23.32
CA LYS A 12 6.19 -1.52 -22.87
C LYS A 12 4.94 -1.40 -22.00
N LEU A 13 3.80 -1.27 -22.66
CA LEU A 13 2.48 -1.26 -22.05
C LEU A 13 2.12 -2.64 -21.48
N SER A 14 1.14 -2.67 -20.56
CA SER A 14 0.62 -3.94 -20.07
C SER A 14 -0.08 -4.68 -21.21
N THR A 15 0.20 -5.97 -21.34
CA THR A 15 -0.43 -6.85 -22.34
C THR A 15 -1.49 -7.78 -21.74
N GLY A 16 -1.72 -7.72 -20.42
CA GLY A 16 -2.68 -8.56 -19.74
C GLY A 16 -2.68 -8.37 -18.23
N THR A 17 -3.42 -9.23 -17.53
CA THR A 17 -3.45 -9.31 -16.07
C THR A 17 -3.10 -10.74 -15.68
N LEU A 18 -2.05 -10.91 -14.88
CA LEU A 18 -1.72 -12.21 -14.28
C LEU A 18 -2.57 -12.42 -13.02
N ASP A 19 -2.46 -11.51 -12.06
CA ASP A 19 -3.23 -11.47 -10.84
C ASP A 19 -3.99 -10.14 -10.73
N PRO A 20 -5.22 -10.13 -10.18
CA PRO A 20 -5.95 -8.90 -9.93
C PRO A 20 -5.30 -8.06 -8.83
N LEU A 21 -5.48 -6.73 -8.91
CA LEU A 21 -5.01 -5.78 -7.89
C LEU A 21 -6.13 -5.49 -6.89
N TYR A 22 -5.82 -5.48 -5.61
CA TYR A 22 -6.78 -5.19 -4.55
C TYR A 22 -6.46 -3.89 -3.80
N ALA A 23 -7.51 -3.26 -3.31
CA ALA A 23 -7.45 -2.40 -2.14
C ALA A 23 -8.04 -3.19 -0.97
N ARG A 24 -7.28 -3.37 0.10
CA ARG A 24 -7.77 -3.98 1.35
C ARG A 24 -8.02 -2.86 2.36
N VAL A 25 -9.17 -2.90 3.01
CA VAL A 25 -9.66 -1.84 3.88
C VAL A 25 -9.94 -2.41 5.25
N LEU A 26 -9.37 -1.78 6.27
CA LEU A 26 -9.71 -1.98 7.67
C LEU A 26 -10.21 -0.64 8.23
N VAL A 27 -11.37 -0.66 8.89
CA VAL A 27 -11.87 0.50 9.64
C VAL A 27 -11.85 0.14 11.11
N LEU A 28 -11.19 0.97 11.92
CA LEU A 28 -11.14 0.85 13.37
C LEU A 28 -11.90 2.02 14.00
N GLU A 29 -12.81 1.72 14.91
CA GLU A 29 -13.53 2.71 15.70
C GLU A 29 -13.08 2.66 17.17
N ALA A 30 -12.76 3.82 17.74
CA ALA A 30 -12.41 3.98 19.14
C ALA A 30 -13.07 5.26 19.67
N GLY A 31 -14.12 5.10 20.49
CA GLY A 31 -14.95 6.22 20.91
C GLY A 31 -15.59 6.91 19.70
N GLU A 32 -15.44 8.24 19.60
CA GLU A 32 -15.97 9.03 18.48
C GLU A 32 -15.05 9.08 17.25
N LYS A 33 -13.91 8.38 17.26
CA LYS A 33 -12.92 8.44 16.18
C LYS A 33 -12.93 7.17 15.35
N ARG A 34 -12.88 7.35 14.04
CA ARG A 34 -12.70 6.26 13.05
C ARG A 34 -11.40 6.45 12.27
N LEU A 35 -10.59 5.40 12.20
CA LEU A 35 -9.41 5.30 11.34
C LEU A 35 -9.72 4.33 10.20
N ALA A 36 -9.57 4.78 8.96
CA ALA A 36 -9.52 3.90 7.79
C ALA A 36 -8.06 3.64 7.41
N LEU A 37 -7.65 2.37 7.40
CA LEU A 37 -6.37 1.91 6.90
C LEU A 37 -6.60 1.17 5.58
N VAL A 38 -6.00 1.68 4.51
CA VAL A 38 -6.14 1.16 3.15
C VAL A 38 -4.79 0.75 2.60
N THR A 39 -4.62 -0.53 2.28
CA THR A 39 -3.42 -1.05 1.60
C THR A 39 -3.73 -1.33 0.14
N LEU A 40 -2.87 -0.86 -0.76
CA LEU A 40 -3.07 -0.97 -2.21
C LEU A 40 -2.04 -1.90 -2.83
N ASP A 41 -2.49 -2.79 -3.71
CA ASP A 41 -1.60 -3.55 -4.61
C ASP A 41 -1.16 -2.65 -5.78
N LEU A 42 -0.46 -1.57 -5.45
CA LEU A 42 0.05 -0.57 -6.39
C LEU A 42 1.52 -0.28 -6.11
N GLY A 43 2.17 0.37 -7.08
CA GLY A 43 3.54 0.85 -6.93
C GLY A 43 3.67 2.05 -5.99
N ARG A 44 2.64 2.89 -5.93
CA ARG A 44 2.55 4.04 -5.02
C ARG A 44 1.10 4.40 -4.77
N THR A 45 0.86 5.30 -3.83
CA THR A 45 -0.47 5.87 -3.57
C THR A 45 -0.86 6.89 -4.65
N PHE A 46 -2.12 7.33 -4.60
CA PHE A 46 -2.61 8.44 -5.41
C PHE A 46 -1.96 9.77 -5.00
N ARG A 47 -2.10 10.76 -5.88
CA ARG A 47 -1.66 12.14 -5.66
C ARG A 47 -2.41 12.75 -4.46
N GLU A 48 -1.77 13.73 -3.83
CA GLU A 48 -2.28 14.33 -2.58
C GLU A 48 -3.64 15.02 -2.77
N SER A 49 -3.91 15.63 -3.93
CA SER A 49 -5.20 16.24 -4.25
C SER A 49 -6.35 15.23 -4.19
N GLU A 50 -6.14 14.04 -4.74
CA GLU A 50 -7.11 12.94 -4.77
C GLU A 50 -7.29 12.34 -3.38
N LEU A 51 -6.19 12.17 -2.64
CA LEU A 51 -6.25 11.72 -1.24
C LEU A 51 -6.98 12.74 -0.36
N ALA A 52 -6.79 14.05 -0.59
CA ALA A 52 -7.50 15.11 0.12
C ALA A 52 -9.01 15.08 -0.15
N GLN A 53 -9.42 14.93 -1.40
CA GLN A 53 -10.83 14.76 -1.78
C GLN A 53 -11.42 13.49 -1.16
N LEU A 54 -10.68 12.38 -1.21
CA LEU A 54 -11.11 11.13 -0.60
C LEU A 54 -11.29 11.27 0.92
N ARG A 55 -10.36 11.94 1.63
CA ARG A 55 -10.50 12.24 3.07
C ARG A 55 -11.76 13.05 3.36
N GLN A 56 -12.02 14.11 2.60
CA GLN A 56 -13.22 14.93 2.77
C GLN A 56 -14.50 14.12 2.54
N ARG A 57 -14.56 13.34 1.45
CA ARG A 57 -15.68 12.45 1.12
C ARG A 57 -15.94 11.45 2.24
N LEU A 58 -14.91 10.72 2.68
CA LEU A 58 -15.04 9.69 3.71
C LEU A 58 -15.39 10.23 5.10
N LYS A 59 -14.91 11.45 5.43
CA LYS A 59 -15.37 12.14 6.63
C LYS A 59 -16.87 12.39 6.59
N ALA A 60 -17.39 12.88 5.47
CA ALA A 60 -18.80 13.17 5.30
C ALA A 60 -19.69 11.92 5.22
N THR A 61 -19.25 10.87 4.53
CA THR A 61 -20.09 9.69 4.24
C THR A 61 -19.97 8.56 5.26
N ALA A 62 -18.86 8.48 6.00
CA ALA A 62 -18.57 7.37 6.90
C ALA A 62 -18.02 7.79 8.27
N GLY A 63 -17.89 9.10 8.53
CA GLY A 63 -17.35 9.61 9.80
C GLY A 63 -15.85 9.34 10.00
N ILE A 64 -15.12 9.04 8.92
CA ILE A 64 -13.69 8.75 9.00
C ILE A 64 -12.93 10.00 9.48
N SER A 65 -12.29 9.86 10.65
CA SER A 65 -11.49 10.92 11.27
C SER A 65 -10.07 10.95 10.71
N PHE A 66 -9.51 9.77 10.45
CA PHE A 66 -8.13 9.59 9.97
C PHE A 66 -8.11 8.60 8.81
N LEU A 67 -7.32 8.89 7.78
CA LEU A 67 -7.11 8.02 6.62
C LEU A 67 -5.62 7.75 6.45
N ILE A 68 -5.24 6.48 6.47
CA ILE A 68 -3.90 6.02 6.09
C ILE A 68 -4.04 5.20 4.82
N VAL A 69 -3.31 5.59 3.78
CA VAL A 69 -3.24 4.85 2.52
C VAL A 69 -1.79 4.46 2.29
N THR A 70 -1.54 3.17 2.07
CA THR A 70 -0.21 2.63 1.75
C THR A 70 -0.28 1.79 0.49
N ALA A 71 0.86 1.60 -0.17
CA ALA A 71 0.99 0.76 -1.35
C ALA A 71 2.08 -0.29 -1.12
N SER A 72 1.87 -1.51 -1.61
CA SER A 72 2.83 -2.62 -1.49
C SER A 72 4.12 -2.41 -2.30
N HIS A 73 4.18 -1.34 -3.09
CA HIS A 73 5.29 -0.98 -3.96
C HIS A 73 5.54 -2.01 -5.08
N THR A 74 4.48 -2.62 -5.61
CA THR A 74 4.60 -3.53 -6.76
C THR A 74 5.02 -2.79 -8.03
N HIS A 75 5.99 -3.37 -8.75
CA HIS A 75 6.46 -2.89 -10.05
C HIS A 75 5.70 -3.51 -11.26
N SER A 76 4.60 -4.20 -10.98
CA SER A 76 3.73 -4.85 -11.98
C SER A 76 2.35 -4.21 -12.08
N GLY A 77 2.11 -3.11 -11.37
CA GLY A 77 0.87 -2.35 -11.43
C GLY A 77 0.85 -1.26 -12.52
N PRO A 78 -0.34 -0.64 -12.76
CA PRO A 78 -0.44 0.55 -13.60
C PRO A 78 0.40 1.70 -13.02
N ASN A 79 0.85 2.59 -13.90
CA ASN A 79 1.64 3.74 -13.47
C ASN A 79 0.69 4.92 -13.19
N ILE A 80 0.71 5.42 -11.96
CA ILE A 80 0.16 6.73 -11.64
C ILE A 80 1.21 7.71 -12.13
N LEU A 81 0.89 8.60 -13.07
CA LEU A 81 1.84 9.60 -13.56
C LEU A 81 1.68 10.89 -12.75
N ASP A 82 2.81 11.51 -12.42
CA ASP A 82 2.82 12.89 -11.89
C ASP A 82 2.53 13.81 -13.07
N GLN A 83 1.25 14.08 -13.30
CA GLN A 83 0.83 15.20 -14.14
C GLN A 83 0.85 16.49 -13.30
N GLU A 84 0.85 17.64 -13.97
CA GLU A 84 0.67 18.93 -13.28
C GLU A 84 -0.58 18.92 -12.41
N ALA A 85 -0.58 19.75 -11.35
CA ALA A 85 -1.75 19.89 -10.47
C ALA A 85 -2.99 20.26 -11.30
N GLY A 86 -4.06 19.45 -11.20
CA GLY A 86 -5.25 19.59 -12.04
C GLY A 86 -5.26 18.75 -13.32
N GLY A 87 -4.22 17.94 -13.55
CA GLY A 87 -4.18 16.95 -14.62
C GLY A 87 -5.32 15.95 -14.54
N LYS A 88 -5.82 15.51 -15.70
CA LYS A 88 -6.97 14.60 -15.78
C LYS A 88 -6.55 13.21 -15.27
N LEU A 89 -7.30 12.71 -14.29
CA LEU A 89 -7.20 11.32 -13.84
C LEU A 89 -7.34 10.36 -15.03
N GLN A 90 -6.48 9.34 -15.08
CA GLN A 90 -6.73 8.21 -15.94
C GLN A 90 -8.03 7.52 -15.49
N ALA A 91 -8.80 6.97 -16.43
CA ALA A 91 -10.10 6.36 -16.12
C ALA A 91 -10.02 5.28 -15.04
N TRP A 92 -8.91 4.53 -15.00
CA TRP A 92 -8.66 3.52 -13.98
C TRP A 92 -8.41 4.12 -12.59
N GLU A 93 -7.76 5.28 -12.49
CA GLU A 93 -7.51 5.97 -11.21
C GLU A 93 -8.84 6.40 -10.59
N THR A 94 -9.72 7.02 -11.38
CA THR A 94 -11.08 7.38 -10.94
C THR A 94 -11.86 6.15 -10.47
N SER A 95 -11.86 5.07 -11.25
CA SER A 95 -12.55 3.83 -10.88
C SER A 95 -12.00 3.23 -9.57
N ALA A 96 -10.68 3.25 -9.40
CA ALA A 96 -10.05 2.75 -8.18
C ALA A 96 -10.43 3.58 -6.94
N ILE A 97 -10.40 4.91 -7.05
CA ILE A 97 -10.76 5.82 -5.94
C ILE A 97 -12.24 5.64 -5.55
N GLU A 98 -13.15 5.53 -6.53
CA GLU A 98 -14.57 5.24 -6.29
C GLU A 98 -14.75 3.92 -5.53
N LYS A 99 -14.08 2.84 -5.97
CA LYS A 99 -14.13 1.52 -5.32
C LYS A 99 -13.57 1.55 -3.91
N ILE A 100 -12.44 2.24 -3.69
CA ILE A 100 -11.85 2.42 -2.36
C ILE A 100 -12.82 3.17 -1.44
N SER A 101 -13.43 4.26 -1.94
CA SER A 101 -14.41 5.01 -1.17
C SER A 101 -15.60 4.15 -0.78
N ALA A 102 -16.13 3.36 -1.71
CA ALA A 102 -17.24 2.46 -1.45
C ALA A 102 -16.87 1.38 -0.42
N ALA A 103 -15.70 0.77 -0.56
CA ALA A 103 -15.21 -0.27 0.36
C ALA A 103 -15.01 0.27 1.79
N VAL A 104 -14.55 1.51 1.96
CA VAL A 104 -14.45 2.15 3.29
C VAL A 104 -15.82 2.41 3.89
N VAL A 105 -16.78 2.90 3.09
CA VAL A 105 -18.16 3.10 3.55
C VAL A 105 -18.79 1.76 3.95
N GLU A 106 -18.57 0.71 3.18
CA GLU A 106 -19.04 -0.63 3.46
C GLU A 106 -18.41 -1.21 4.74
N ALA A 107 -17.09 -1.13 4.89
CA ALA A 107 -16.40 -1.57 6.10
C ALA A 107 -16.90 -0.83 7.35
N SER A 108 -17.19 0.48 7.21
CA SER A 108 -17.74 1.30 8.31
C SER A 108 -19.16 0.89 8.74
N ARG A 109 -19.90 0.16 7.90
CA ARG A 109 -21.24 -0.37 8.23
C ARG A 109 -21.19 -1.74 8.91
N HIS A 110 -20.04 -2.41 8.86
CA HIS A 110 -19.82 -3.74 9.42
C HIS A 110 -18.92 -3.70 10.65
N LEU A 111 -18.92 -2.58 11.38
CA LEU A 111 -18.20 -2.45 12.65
C LEU A 111 -18.80 -3.42 13.67
N ILE A 112 -17.91 -4.14 14.35
CA ILE A 112 -18.23 -5.05 15.46
C ILE A 112 -17.17 -4.87 16.55
N ASP A 113 -17.52 -5.28 17.77
CA ASP A 113 -16.56 -5.35 18.86
C ASP A 113 -15.43 -6.32 18.49
N ALA A 114 -14.20 -5.85 18.66
CA ALA A 114 -13.00 -6.57 18.26
C ALA A 114 -11.86 -6.35 19.25
N GLN A 115 -10.92 -7.30 19.26
CA GLN A 115 -9.69 -7.23 20.02
C GLN A 115 -8.50 -7.08 19.08
N ILE A 116 -7.54 -6.24 19.46
CA ILE A 116 -6.32 -6.02 18.69
C ILE A 116 -5.15 -6.62 19.46
N GLY A 117 -4.40 -7.50 18.80
CA GLY A 117 -3.12 -8.02 19.26
C GLY A 117 -1.99 -7.56 18.34
N THR A 118 -0.81 -7.34 18.89
CA THR A 118 0.41 -7.06 18.12
C THR A 118 1.51 -8.06 18.43
N GLY A 119 2.34 -8.34 17.44
CA GLY A 119 3.49 -9.21 17.53
C GLY A 119 4.67 -8.64 16.77
N ARG A 120 5.87 -9.08 17.13
CA ARG A 120 7.10 -8.77 16.43
C ARG A 120 7.86 -10.06 16.16
N GLY A 121 8.41 -10.17 14.97
CA GLY A 121 9.31 -11.24 14.57
C GLY A 121 10.42 -10.71 13.66
N GLU A 122 11.20 -11.64 13.11
CA GLU A 122 12.29 -11.34 12.20
C GLU A 122 12.23 -12.29 11.00
N VAL A 123 12.45 -11.76 9.79
CA VAL A 123 12.54 -12.54 8.56
C VAL A 123 13.59 -11.97 7.61
N TYR A 124 14.43 -12.84 7.06
CA TYR A 124 15.50 -12.48 6.14
C TYR A 124 15.15 -12.91 4.71
N ILE A 125 14.24 -12.17 4.07
CA ILE A 125 13.83 -12.41 2.67
C ILE A 125 14.55 -11.49 1.66
N GLY A 126 15.07 -10.35 2.11
CA GLY A 126 15.68 -9.33 1.27
C GLY A 126 17.21 -9.28 1.37
N TYR A 127 17.82 -8.49 0.49
CA TYR A 127 19.24 -8.12 0.55
C TYR A 127 19.40 -6.63 0.23
N ASN A 128 20.39 -5.97 0.83
CA ASN A 128 20.73 -4.60 0.50
C ASN A 128 21.49 -4.54 -0.82
N ARG A 129 20.82 -4.01 -1.85
CA ARG A 129 21.39 -3.87 -3.20
C ARG A 129 22.39 -2.71 -3.35
N ARG A 130 22.55 -1.83 -2.35
CA ARG A 130 23.50 -0.70 -2.37
C ARG A 130 24.76 -1.07 -1.60
N GLN A 131 25.81 -1.43 -2.31
CA GLN A 131 27.11 -1.74 -1.73
C GLN A 131 27.99 -0.49 -1.67
N VAL A 132 28.10 0.09 -0.48
CA VAL A 132 29.01 1.21 -0.22
C VAL A 132 30.45 0.68 -0.20
N GLN A 133 31.30 1.21 -1.07
CA GLN A 133 32.71 0.85 -1.18
C GLN A 133 33.56 1.63 -0.17
N PRO A 134 34.81 1.20 0.11
CA PRO A 134 35.70 1.91 1.04
C PRO A 134 35.98 3.38 0.67
N ASP A 135 35.91 3.73 -0.61
CA ASP A 135 36.07 5.09 -1.13
C ASP A 135 34.77 5.94 -1.09
N GLY A 136 33.68 5.38 -0.55
CA GLY A 136 32.37 6.03 -0.45
C GLY A 136 31.49 5.89 -1.69
N THR A 137 31.98 5.28 -2.78
CA THR A 137 31.16 5.05 -3.98
C THR A 137 30.12 3.95 -3.76
N ILE A 138 29.05 3.95 -4.57
CA ILE A 138 27.97 2.96 -4.47
C ILE A 138 28.01 2.04 -5.69
N LYS A 139 28.14 0.74 -5.43
CA LYS A 139 27.94 -0.32 -6.42
C LYS A 139 26.57 -0.97 -6.22
N MET A 140 25.81 -1.14 -7.31
CA MET A 140 24.51 -1.80 -7.25
C MET A 140 24.66 -3.31 -7.47
N LEU A 141 24.21 -4.11 -6.48
CA LEU A 141 24.02 -5.55 -6.62
C LEU A 141 22.61 -5.80 -7.15
N TRP A 142 22.44 -5.83 -8.47
CA TRP A 142 21.12 -5.95 -9.10
C TRP A 142 20.49 -7.35 -8.96
N THR A 143 21.33 -8.38 -8.92
CA THR A 143 20.92 -9.76 -8.70
C THR A 143 21.82 -10.39 -7.65
N ASN A 144 21.25 -11.25 -6.80
CA ASN A 144 22.00 -11.95 -5.75
C ASN A 144 21.63 -13.45 -5.70
N PRO A 145 21.81 -14.20 -6.82
CA PRO A 145 21.44 -15.62 -6.88
C PRO A 145 22.25 -16.48 -5.89
N GLY A 146 23.49 -16.06 -5.58
CA GLY A 146 24.34 -16.70 -4.57
C GLY A 146 23.97 -16.35 -3.12
N LYS A 147 22.93 -15.54 -2.88
CA LYS A 147 22.47 -15.12 -1.55
C LYS A 147 23.61 -14.57 -0.68
N GLN A 148 24.50 -13.79 -1.29
CA GLN A 148 25.60 -13.14 -0.57
C GLN A 148 25.02 -12.30 0.57
N PRO A 149 25.56 -12.41 1.80
CA PRO A 149 25.16 -11.55 2.89
C PRO A 149 25.39 -10.08 2.54
N THR A 150 24.46 -9.22 2.95
CA THR A 150 24.54 -7.77 2.72
C THR A 150 24.12 -7.03 3.98
N ALA A 151 24.50 -5.76 4.09
CA ALA A 151 24.13 -4.91 5.22
C ALA A 151 24.12 -3.43 4.79
N PRO A 152 23.39 -2.55 5.51
CA PRO A 152 22.44 -2.87 6.58
C PRO A 152 21.16 -3.54 6.05
N LEU A 153 20.53 -4.33 6.91
CA LEU A 153 19.24 -5.00 6.69
C LEU A 153 18.33 -4.71 7.89
N ASP A 154 17.04 -4.50 7.62
CA ASP A 154 16.01 -4.54 8.66
C ASP A 154 15.21 -5.84 8.49
N PRO A 155 15.43 -6.85 9.36
CA PRO A 155 14.66 -8.09 9.31
C PRO A 155 13.33 -7.98 10.04
N THR A 156 13.05 -6.85 10.72
CA THR A 156 11.93 -6.74 11.65
C THR A 156 10.61 -6.83 10.91
N VAL A 157 9.74 -7.71 11.40
CA VAL A 157 8.34 -7.79 10.97
C VAL A 157 7.46 -7.47 12.17
N PHE A 158 6.56 -6.51 12.01
CA PHE A 158 5.48 -6.27 12.93
C PHE A 158 4.21 -6.88 12.36
N VAL A 159 3.42 -7.53 13.22
CA VAL A 159 2.12 -8.08 12.86
C VAL A 159 1.07 -7.47 13.76
N MET A 160 -0.02 -7.00 13.18
CA MET A 160 -1.24 -6.62 13.89
C MET A 160 -2.34 -7.59 13.50
N ARG A 161 -2.96 -8.22 14.50
CA ARG A 161 -4.11 -9.10 14.30
C ARG A 161 -5.33 -8.49 14.97
N VAL A 162 -6.45 -8.51 14.27
CA VAL A 162 -7.76 -8.06 14.74
C VAL A 162 -8.67 -9.28 14.78
N ASP A 163 -9.17 -9.62 15.96
CA ASP A 163 -10.06 -10.76 16.21
C ASP A 163 -11.44 -10.28 16.65
N ASP A 164 -12.49 -11.03 16.31
CA ASP A 164 -13.81 -10.83 16.90
C ASP A 164 -13.87 -11.32 18.36
N ALA A 165 -15.01 -11.12 19.02
CA ALA A 165 -15.22 -11.54 20.41
C ALA A 165 -15.05 -13.06 20.66
N SER A 166 -15.08 -13.89 19.61
CA SER A 166 -14.84 -15.34 19.71
C SER A 166 -13.38 -15.74 19.50
N GLY A 167 -12.50 -14.78 19.19
CA GLY A 167 -11.09 -15.01 18.87
C GLY A 167 -10.84 -15.39 17.40
N LYS A 168 -11.84 -15.26 16.52
CA LYS A 168 -11.69 -15.53 15.10
C LYS A 168 -11.05 -14.31 14.40
N PRO A 169 -10.03 -14.51 13.54
CA PRO A 169 -9.41 -13.41 12.80
C PRO A 169 -10.40 -12.72 11.85
N LEU A 170 -10.47 -11.41 11.97
CA LEU A 170 -11.13 -10.49 11.03
C LEU A 170 -10.11 -9.89 10.05
N ALA A 171 -8.93 -9.50 10.56
CA ALA A 171 -7.85 -8.94 9.76
C ALA A 171 -6.48 -9.29 10.35
N ILE A 172 -5.48 -9.42 9.47
CA ILE A 172 -4.06 -9.58 9.82
C ILE A 172 -3.27 -8.67 8.89
N LEU A 173 -2.40 -7.83 9.48
CA LEU A 173 -1.54 -6.88 8.78
C LEU A 173 -0.10 -7.02 9.23
#